data_AF-A0A1F3XXR2-F1
#
_entry.id   AF-A0A1F3XXR2-F1
#
_cell.length_a   1.000
_cell.length_b   1.000
_cell.length_c   1.000
_cell.angle_alpha   90.00
_cell.angle_beta   90.00
_cell.angle_gamma   90.00
#
_symmetry.space_group_name_H-M   'P 1'
#
loop_
_entity.id
_entity.type
_entity.pdbx_description
1 polymer ?
#
loop_
_entity_poly.entity_id
_entity_poly.type
_entity_poly.pdbx_seq_one_letter_code
_entity_poly.pdbx_strand_id
1 'polypeptide(L)'
;MAQIENGTDPLGRAIAKLFQKGAGGVLYLAISPPPAGSSLPVFLATAMAGENVQPEIWTGMRWDPRVVPDIWNVFVKSGLLELPPPSANTNIKSSRNVVRDAFGIALSDWITLVRTGPANACRGMLGFVSRESIIMAVKDLLPLLNAKMPGK
;
A
#
# COMPACT_ATOMS: atom_id res chain seq x y z
N MET A 1 -19.61 -5.73 -4.23
CA MET A 1 -18.62 -6.32 -5.14
C MET A 1 -19.01 -6.11 -6.61
N ALA A 2 -20.11 -6.70 -7.10
CA ALA A 2 -20.50 -6.61 -8.53
C ALA A 2 -20.64 -5.17 -9.11
N GLN A 3 -21.12 -4.20 -8.32
CA GLN A 3 -21.22 -2.80 -8.78
C GLN A 3 -19.86 -2.09 -8.93
N ILE A 4 -18.84 -2.51 -8.18
CA ILE A 4 -17.49 -1.92 -8.26
C ILE A 4 -16.73 -2.51 -9.45
N GLU A 5 -16.89 -3.80 -9.72
CA GLU A 5 -16.20 -4.51 -10.80
C GLU A 5 -16.54 -3.99 -12.21
N ASN A 6 -17.78 -3.52 -12.38
CA ASN A 6 -18.31 -2.93 -13.61
C ASN A 6 -18.34 -1.40 -13.59
N GLY A 7 -17.80 -0.77 -12.54
CA GLY A 7 -17.77 0.68 -12.40
C GLY A 7 -16.81 1.36 -13.39
N THR A 8 -16.87 2.68 -13.49
CA THR A 8 -15.92 3.47 -14.29
C THR A 8 -14.61 3.77 -13.55
N ASP A 9 -14.57 3.58 -12.23
CA ASP A 9 -13.39 3.80 -11.41
C ASP A 9 -12.38 2.64 -11.53
N PRO A 10 -11.23 2.83 -12.22
CA PRO A 10 -10.24 1.78 -12.38
C PRO A 10 -9.59 1.39 -11.04
N LEU A 11 -9.51 2.30 -10.07
CA LEU A 11 -8.90 2.04 -8.77
C LEU A 11 -9.79 1.11 -7.94
N GLY A 12 -11.08 1.45 -7.81
CA GLY A 12 -12.06 0.59 -7.15
C GLY A 12 -12.12 -0.81 -7.76
N ARG A 13 -12.07 -0.92 -9.10
CA ARG A 13 -12.05 -2.21 -9.80
C ARG A 13 -10.81 -3.05 -9.47
N ALA A 14 -9.64 -2.43 -9.44
CA ALA A 14 -8.41 -3.12 -9.08
C ALA A 14 -8.45 -3.63 -7.63
N ILE A 15 -8.92 -2.79 -6.71
CA ILE A 15 -9.07 -3.14 -5.29
C ILE A 15 -10.04 -4.32 -5.13
N ALA A 16 -11.22 -4.27 -5.78
CA ALA A 16 -12.19 -5.36 -5.75
C ALA A 16 -11.59 -6.68 -6.27
N LYS A 17 -10.84 -6.63 -7.38
CA LYS A 17 -10.14 -7.82 -7.91
C LYS A 17 -9.07 -8.33 -6.96
N LEU A 18 -8.36 -7.46 -6.24
CA LEU A 18 -7.35 -7.88 -5.26
C LEU A 18 -7.98 -8.54 -4.03
N PHE A 19 -9.15 -8.09 -3.57
CA PHE A 19 -9.93 -8.79 -2.55
C PHE A 19 -10.31 -10.21 -3.01
N GLN A 20 -10.73 -10.39 -4.26
CA GLN A 20 -10.99 -11.72 -4.83
C GLN A 20 -9.72 -12.60 -4.93
N LYS A 21 -8.53 -12.00 -4.89
CA LYS A 21 -7.23 -12.68 -4.96
C LYS A 21 -6.57 -12.88 -3.60
N GLY A 22 -7.29 -12.63 -2.51
CA GLY A 22 -6.82 -12.93 -1.14
C GLY A 22 -6.28 -11.73 -0.36
N ALA A 23 -6.42 -10.51 -0.86
CA ALA A 23 -6.26 -9.33 0.01
C ALA A 23 -7.37 -9.36 1.07
N GLY A 24 -7.00 -9.32 2.36
CA GLY A 24 -7.93 -9.25 3.48
C GLY A 24 -8.18 -7.83 3.99
N GLY A 25 -7.28 -6.89 3.69
CA GLY A 25 -7.41 -5.49 4.04
C GLY A 25 -6.67 -4.59 3.05
N VAL A 26 -7.16 -3.36 2.87
CA VAL A 26 -6.50 -2.31 2.11
C VAL A 26 -6.54 -0.99 2.87
N LEU A 27 -5.41 -0.29 2.86
CA LEU A 27 -5.26 1.08 3.35
C LEU A 27 -4.82 1.98 2.20
N TYR A 28 -5.51 3.08 1.99
CA TYR A 28 -5.07 4.13 1.08
C TYR A 28 -4.48 5.30 1.85
N LEU A 29 -3.22 5.61 1.53
CA LEU A 29 -2.51 6.78 2.03
C LEU A 29 -2.33 7.79 0.90
N ALA A 30 -2.93 8.97 1.03
CA ALA A 30 -2.77 10.05 0.07
C ALA A 30 -1.47 10.80 0.32
N ILE A 31 -0.84 11.29 -0.76
CA ILE A 31 0.32 12.16 -0.65
C ILE A 31 -0.08 13.51 -0.02
N SER A 32 0.74 13.99 0.90
CA SER A 32 0.62 15.29 1.54
C SER A 32 1.91 16.08 1.29
N PRO A 33 1.84 17.44 1.17
CA PRO A 33 3.01 18.26 0.94
C PRO A 33 4.15 17.97 1.93
N PRO A 34 5.42 18.09 1.51
CA PRO A 34 6.55 17.95 2.40
C PRO A 34 6.44 18.88 3.61
N PRO A 35 6.73 18.42 4.84
CA PRO A 35 6.85 19.31 5.98
C PRO A 35 8.04 20.26 5.79
N ALA A 36 8.03 21.38 6.53
CA ALA A 36 9.13 22.34 6.51
C ALA A 36 10.49 21.64 6.76
N GLY A 37 11.48 21.94 5.93
CA GLY A 37 12.81 21.32 6.00
C GLY A 37 12.93 19.94 5.34
N SER A 38 11.90 19.44 4.65
CA SER A 38 11.94 18.21 3.85
C SER A 38 11.61 18.48 2.39
N SER A 39 12.27 17.78 1.48
CA SER A 39 11.89 17.69 0.06
C SER A 39 11.00 16.47 -0.24
N LEU A 40 10.88 15.54 0.72
CA LEU A 40 10.10 14.32 0.57
C LEU A 40 8.68 14.51 1.11
N PRO A 41 7.66 14.01 0.39
CA PRO A 41 6.28 14.06 0.85
C PRO A 41 6.06 13.12 2.04
N VAL A 42 4.95 13.33 2.74
CA VAL A 42 4.44 12.35 3.70
C VAL A 42 3.12 11.77 3.19
N PHE A 43 2.76 10.59 3.68
CA PHE A 43 1.53 9.92 3.27
C PHE A 43 0.57 9.84 4.45
N LEU A 44 -0.68 10.24 4.23
CA LEU A 44 -1.70 10.30 5.27
C LEU A 44 -2.83 9.33 4.94
N ALA A 45 -3.25 8.55 5.93
CA ALA A 45 -4.38 7.64 5.76
C ALA A 45 -5.65 8.43 5.46
N THR A 46 -6.34 8.02 4.39
CA THR A 46 -7.58 8.67 3.94
C THR A 46 -8.74 7.69 3.80
N ALA A 47 -8.47 6.42 3.51
CA ALA A 47 -9.50 5.40 3.43
C ALA A 47 -8.92 4.01 3.75
N MET A 48 -9.77 3.13 4.27
CA MET A 48 -9.44 1.73 4.49
C MET A 48 -10.66 0.85 4.26
N ALA A 49 -10.46 -0.41 3.88
CA ALA A 49 -11.53 -1.39 3.69
C ALA A 49 -11.01 -2.82 3.87
N GLY A 50 -11.92 -3.76 4.14
CA GLY A 50 -11.62 -5.20 4.27
C GLY A 50 -11.95 -5.74 5.67
N GLU A 51 -11.72 -7.03 5.87
CA GLU A 51 -11.95 -7.74 7.13
C GLU A 51 -10.74 -7.65 8.07
N ASN A 52 -9.52 -7.52 7.51
CA ASN A 52 -8.27 -7.37 8.25
C ASN A 52 -7.84 -5.90 8.38
N VAL A 53 -8.80 -4.98 8.45
CA VAL A 53 -8.52 -3.57 8.77
C VAL A 53 -8.03 -3.44 10.20
N GLN A 54 -7.13 -2.49 10.45
CA GLN A 54 -6.64 -2.14 11.78
C GLN A 54 -7.04 -0.70 12.12
N PRO A 55 -8.32 -0.40 12.42
CA PRO A 55 -8.79 0.98 12.56
C PRO A 55 -8.03 1.81 13.60
N GLU A 56 -7.63 1.18 14.71
CA GLU A 56 -6.88 1.82 15.80
C GLU A 56 -5.49 2.30 15.37
N ILE A 57 -4.89 1.62 14.39
CA ILE A 57 -3.55 1.93 13.88
C ILE A 57 -3.64 2.81 12.63
N TRP A 58 -4.61 2.52 11.75
CA TRP A 58 -4.69 3.12 10.43
C TRP A 58 -5.40 4.48 10.44
N THR A 59 -6.30 4.73 11.40
CA THR A 59 -6.97 6.03 11.49
C THR A 59 -5.95 7.11 11.85
N GLY A 60 -5.78 8.10 10.97
CA GLY A 60 -4.80 9.18 11.17
C GLY A 60 -3.34 8.75 10.98
N MET A 61 -3.08 7.53 10.48
CA MET A 61 -1.73 7.06 10.19
C MET A 61 -1.00 8.04 9.27
N ARG A 62 0.24 8.36 9.64
CA ARG A 62 1.16 9.16 8.84
C ARG A 62 2.43 8.35 8.58
N TRP A 63 2.72 8.12 7.29
CA TRP A 63 3.95 7.48 6.86
C TRP A 63 4.95 8.51 6.34
N ASP A 64 6.15 8.52 6.94
CA ASP A 64 7.28 9.36 6.51
C ASP A 64 8.33 8.47 5.81
N PRO A 65 8.56 8.66 4.51
CA PRO A 65 9.57 7.93 3.74
C PRO A 65 10.99 7.91 4.33
N ARG A 66 11.34 8.89 5.17
CA ARG A 66 12.66 9.01 5.80
C ARG A 66 12.90 7.97 6.90
N VAL A 67 11.85 7.35 7.43
CA VAL A 67 11.98 6.29 8.45
C VAL A 67 12.75 5.10 7.90
N VAL A 68 12.53 4.76 6.62
CA VAL A 68 13.20 3.63 5.96
C VAL A 68 13.58 3.99 4.51
N PRO A 69 14.66 4.79 4.32
CA PRO A 69 14.98 5.36 3.00
C PRO A 69 15.24 4.32 1.91
N ASP A 70 15.86 3.19 2.25
CA ASP A 70 16.19 2.13 1.28
C ASP A 70 14.94 1.48 0.71
N ILE A 71 13.97 1.17 1.57
CA ILE A 71 12.67 0.62 1.16
C ILE A 71 11.91 1.64 0.32
N TRP A 72 11.93 2.91 0.72
CA TRP A 72 11.27 3.95 -0.05
C TRP A 72 11.86 4.08 -1.46
N ASN A 73 13.19 4.09 -1.59
CA ASN A 73 13.86 4.17 -2.89
C ASN A 73 13.50 2.99 -3.80
N VAL A 74 13.40 1.77 -3.24
CA VAL A 74 12.92 0.60 -3.98
C VAL A 74 11.48 0.79 -4.42
N PHE A 75 10.60 1.22 -3.52
CA PHE A 75 9.18 1.44 -3.81
C PHE A 75 8.97 2.52 -4.88
N VAL A 76 9.68 3.65 -4.83
CA VAL A 76 9.58 4.71 -5.84
C VAL A 76 10.04 4.21 -7.22
N LYS A 77 11.11 3.42 -7.29
CA LYS A 77 11.62 2.90 -8.57
C LYS A 77 10.71 1.83 -9.16
N SER A 78 10.30 0.86 -8.35
CA SER A 78 9.52 -0.31 -8.80
C SER A 78 8.01 -0.05 -8.87
N GLY A 79 7.50 0.93 -8.10
CA GLY A 79 6.08 1.18 -7.93
C GLY A 79 5.34 0.15 -7.08
N LEU A 80 6.02 -0.92 -6.61
CA LEU A 80 5.44 -1.99 -5.82
C LEU A 80 6.48 -2.65 -4.91
N LEU A 81 6.07 -3.01 -3.70
CA LEU A 81 6.94 -3.69 -2.76
C LEU A 81 6.11 -4.66 -1.93
N GLU A 82 6.56 -5.91 -1.80
CA GLU A 82 5.92 -6.90 -0.96
C GLU A 82 6.88 -7.33 0.15
N LEU A 83 6.38 -7.32 1.38
CA LEU A 83 7.16 -7.61 2.58
C LEU A 83 6.60 -8.89 3.25
N PRO A 84 7.29 -10.03 3.13
CA PRO A 84 6.83 -11.29 3.70
C PRO A 84 6.83 -11.29 5.23
N PRO A 85 6.09 -12.23 5.84
CA PRO A 85 6.22 -12.60 7.25
C PRO A 85 7.69 -12.81 7.68
N PRO A 86 8.05 -12.49 8.94
CA PRO A 86 9.31 -12.91 9.51
C PRO A 86 9.41 -14.43 9.61
N SER A 87 10.56 -14.98 9.20
CA SER A 87 10.96 -16.36 9.48
C SER A 87 11.76 -16.44 10.79
N ALA A 88 12.00 -17.66 11.30
CA ALA A 88 12.72 -17.89 12.57
C ALA A 88 14.08 -17.17 12.69
N ASN A 89 14.78 -16.95 11.57
CA ASN A 89 16.10 -16.30 11.53
C ASN A 89 16.03 -14.82 11.08
N THR A 90 14.84 -14.23 11.06
CA THR A 90 14.67 -12.84 10.65
C THR A 90 15.22 -11.88 11.71
N ASN A 91 16.02 -10.91 11.29
CA ASN A 91 16.33 -9.74 12.12
C ASN A 91 15.06 -8.88 12.34
N ILE A 92 14.53 -8.91 13.58
CA ILE A 92 13.35 -8.12 13.98
C ILE A 92 13.55 -6.62 13.74
N LYS A 93 14.79 -6.11 13.85
CA LYS A 93 15.10 -4.69 13.63
C LYS A 93 15.35 -4.33 12.17
N SER A 94 15.11 -5.24 11.23
CA SER A 94 15.28 -4.96 9.81
C SER A 94 14.30 -3.88 9.33
N SER A 95 14.75 -3.09 8.35
CA SER A 95 13.94 -2.11 7.61
C SER A 95 12.55 -2.64 7.22
N ARG A 96 12.49 -3.91 6.79
CA ARG A 96 11.24 -4.59 6.45
C ARG A 96 10.26 -4.62 7.62
N ASN A 97 10.73 -5.05 8.79
CA ASN A 97 9.86 -5.23 9.95
C ASN A 97 9.48 -3.89 10.57
N VAL A 98 10.35 -2.87 10.50
CA VAL A 98 9.97 -1.49 10.87
C VAL A 98 8.76 -1.01 10.06
N VAL A 99 8.71 -1.29 8.76
CA VAL A 99 7.54 -0.97 7.93
C VAL A 99 6.34 -1.82 8.37
N ARG A 100 6.50 -3.14 8.51
CA ARG A 100 5.38 -4.02 8.91
C ARG A 100 4.76 -3.61 10.24
N ASP A 101 5.59 -3.28 11.23
CA ASP A 101 5.16 -2.84 12.55
C ASP A 101 4.44 -1.49 12.48
N ALA A 102 4.93 -0.55 11.67
CA ALA A 102 4.28 0.75 11.47
C ALA A 102 2.88 0.64 10.85
N PHE A 103 2.62 -0.42 10.07
CA PHE A 103 1.31 -0.72 9.51
C PHE A 103 0.47 -1.66 10.39
N GLY A 104 0.97 -2.07 11.57
CA GLY A 104 0.25 -2.96 12.48
C GLY A 104 0.04 -4.37 11.93
N ILE A 105 0.98 -4.86 11.11
CA ILE A 105 0.81 -6.13 10.39
C ILE A 105 1.16 -7.30 11.30
N ALA A 106 0.24 -8.27 11.41
CA ALA A 106 0.46 -9.48 12.17
C ALA A 106 1.68 -10.28 11.66
N LEU A 107 2.32 -11.04 12.55
CA LEU A 107 3.52 -11.82 12.21
C LEU A 107 3.27 -12.89 11.13
N SER A 108 2.03 -13.32 10.93
CA SER A 108 1.65 -14.29 9.89
C SER A 108 1.38 -13.67 8.52
N ASP A 109 1.17 -12.35 8.44
CA ASP A 109 0.57 -11.74 7.28
C ASP A 109 1.61 -11.06 6.39
N TRP A 110 1.31 -10.97 5.10
CA TRP A 110 2.05 -10.22 4.11
C TRP A 110 1.53 -8.78 4.05
N ILE A 111 2.42 -7.82 3.76
CA ILE A 111 2.01 -6.47 3.33
C ILE A 111 2.57 -6.17 1.95
N THR A 112 1.69 -5.73 1.06
CA THR A 112 2.03 -5.33 -0.30
C THR A 112 1.70 -3.87 -0.51
N LEU A 113 2.74 -3.05 -0.64
CA LEU A 113 2.65 -1.62 -0.92
C LEU A 113 2.65 -1.38 -2.43
N VAL A 114 1.72 -0.57 -2.92
CA VAL A 114 1.60 -0.24 -4.34
C VAL A 114 1.43 1.25 -4.51
N ARG A 115 2.20 1.86 -5.41
CA ARG A 115 2.04 3.26 -5.77
C ARG A 115 0.75 3.45 -6.56
N THR A 116 0.02 4.53 -6.28
CA THR A 116 -1.09 4.97 -7.13
C THR A 116 -0.64 6.06 -8.10
N GLY A 117 -0.57 5.72 -9.39
CA GLY A 117 -0.14 6.63 -10.46
C GLY A 117 1.32 6.45 -10.87
N PRO A 118 1.75 7.12 -11.96
CA PRO A 118 3.09 6.98 -12.50
C PRO A 118 4.15 7.61 -11.59
N ALA A 119 5.43 7.28 -11.81
CA ALA A 119 6.53 7.74 -10.94
C ALA A 119 6.66 9.27 -10.87
N ASN A 120 6.37 9.96 -11.97
CA ASN A 120 6.37 11.43 -12.06
C ASN A 120 5.08 12.08 -11.53
N ALA A 121 4.05 11.31 -11.19
CA ALA A 121 2.80 11.82 -10.63
C ALA A 121 2.22 10.83 -9.61
N CYS A 122 3.04 10.48 -8.61
CA CYS A 122 2.62 9.67 -7.47
C CYS A 122 1.52 10.40 -6.70
N ARG A 123 0.33 9.80 -6.58
CA ARG A 123 -0.82 10.39 -5.87
C ARG A 123 -0.97 9.85 -4.44
N GLY A 124 -0.36 8.70 -4.18
CA GLY A 124 -0.49 8.01 -2.91
C GLY A 124 0.06 6.59 -2.97
N MET A 125 -0.29 5.84 -1.94
CA MET A 125 0.14 4.47 -1.72
C MET A 125 -1.05 3.65 -1.23
N LEU A 126 -1.23 2.47 -1.81
CA LEU A 126 -2.10 1.43 -1.27
C LEU A 126 -1.24 0.45 -0.48
N GLY A 127 -1.65 0.10 0.73
CA GLY A 127 -1.10 -1.03 1.48
C GLY A 127 -2.14 -2.13 1.56
N PHE A 128 -1.84 -3.30 1.01
CA PHE A 128 -2.69 -4.48 1.09
C PHE A 128 -2.15 -5.45 2.13
N VAL A 129 -3.04 -6.01 2.95
CA VAL A 129 -2.72 -7.07 3.91
C VAL A 129 -3.32 -8.37 3.42
N SER A 130 -2.54 -9.45 3.45
CA SER A 130 -2.95 -10.76 2.92
C SER A 130 -2.25 -11.90 3.67
N ARG A 131 -2.83 -13.11 3.66
CA ARG A 131 -2.20 -14.29 4.29
C ARG A 131 -1.15 -14.95 3.40
N GLU A 132 -1.24 -14.73 2.10
CA GLU A 132 -0.34 -15.25 1.08
C GLU A 132 0.16 -14.10 0.21
N SER A 133 1.26 -14.34 -0.52
CA SER A 133 1.77 -13.36 -1.49
C SER A 133 0.71 -13.08 -2.57
N ILE A 134 0.46 -11.79 -2.82
CA ILE A 134 -0.45 -11.33 -3.88
C ILE A 134 0.28 -10.55 -4.97
N ILE A 135 1.62 -10.53 -4.94
CA ILE A 135 2.44 -9.70 -5.84
C ILE A 135 2.18 -9.96 -7.33
N MET A 136 1.90 -11.20 -7.72
CA MET A 136 1.58 -11.53 -9.12
C MET A 136 0.24 -10.91 -9.54
N ALA A 137 -0.79 -11.04 -8.70
CA ALA A 137 -2.08 -10.41 -8.94
C ALA A 137 -1.99 -8.88 -8.99
N VAL A 138 -1.16 -8.29 -8.13
CA VAL A 138 -0.88 -6.83 -8.16
C VAL A 138 -0.23 -6.43 -9.48
N LYS A 139 0.79 -7.17 -9.95
CA LYS A 139 1.48 -6.90 -11.22
C LYS A 139 0.52 -6.90 -12.40
N ASP A 140 -0.39 -7.87 -12.47
CA ASP A 140 -1.40 -7.97 -13.52
C ASP A 140 -2.39 -6.78 -13.52
N LEU A 141 -2.59 -6.16 -12.36
CA LEU A 141 -3.52 -5.05 -12.16
C LEU A 141 -2.87 -3.68 -12.13
N LEU A 142 -1.54 -3.59 -12.28
CA LEU A 142 -0.80 -2.31 -12.34
C LEU A 142 -1.38 -1.30 -13.35
N PRO A 143 -1.85 -1.70 -14.55
CA PRO A 143 -2.47 -0.75 -15.49
C PRO A 143 -3.69 -0.05 -14.91
N LEU A 144 -4.51 -0.76 -14.11
CA LEU A 144 -5.69 -0.20 -13.45
C LEU A 144 -5.30 0.65 -12.24
N LEU A 145 -4.35 0.18 -11.42
CA LEU A 145 -3.87 0.88 -10.22
C LEU A 145 -3.15 2.19 -10.56
N ASN A 146 -2.54 2.27 -11.75
CA ASN A 146 -1.84 3.45 -12.26
C ASN A 146 -2.64 4.29 -13.25
N ALA A 147 -3.86 3.88 -13.59
CA ALA A 147 -4.70 4.63 -14.51
C ALA A 147 -4.94 6.06 -13.99
N LYS A 148 -4.96 7.04 -14.91
CA LYS A 148 -5.47 8.37 -14.58
C LYS A 148 -6.93 8.18 -14.14
N MET A 149 -7.27 8.72 -12.97
CA MET A 149 -8.69 8.72 -12.59
C MET A 149 -9.42 9.64 -13.57
N PRO A 150 -10.64 9.29 -14.01
CA PRO A 150 -11.46 10.23 -14.74
C PRO A 150 -11.57 11.51 -13.90
N GLY A 151 -11.23 12.66 -14.50
CA GLY A 151 -11.37 13.95 -13.82
C GLY A 151 -12.80 14.10 -13.33
N LYS A 152 -12.98 14.54 -12.09
CA LYS A 152 -14.26 15.10 -11.65
C LYS A 152 -14.52 16.39 -12.39
#